data_AF-A0A7Z1HNA8-F1
#
_entry.id   AF-A0A7Z1HNA8-F1
#
_cell.length_a   1.000
_cell.length_b   1.000
_cell.length_c   1.000
_cell.angle_alpha   90.00
_cell.angle_beta   90.00
_cell.angle_gamma   90.00
#
_symmetry.space_group_name_H-M   'P 1'
#
loop_
_entity.id
_entity.type
_entity.pdbx_description
1 polymer ?
#
loop_
_entity_poly.entity_id
_entity_poly.type
_entity_poly.pdbx_seq_one_letter_code
_entity_poly.pdbx_strand_id
1 'polypeptide(L)'
;MINEDGLNVLASLLQQHCESNKLTTDHVLGFMSGLLACSEFYGESEIASYIAGSDEAIFDKLMNDSKERDAMNSVLDNVTEAQVAQTHILNTLYAPAQDAQAPSLALQNWCTGYLAAYMLNQDVWQQDSNFLLNVDKQQAKPKEDGQLFVDNFQASLNLLATFAMWDKALEEHAEPAALSAGFTTLFAGLDESLVSIASMALMLEDEKLALLEEEG
;
A
#
# COMPACT_ATOMS: atom_id res chain seq x y z
N MET A 1 -3.53 -1.43 16.50
CA MET A 1 -2.30 -0.66 16.78
C MET A 1 -1.15 -1.54 16.35
N ILE A 2 -0.20 -1.03 15.56
CA ILE A 2 0.89 -1.87 15.02
C ILE A 2 1.81 -2.32 16.16
N ASN A 3 2.19 -3.60 16.17
CA ASN A 3 3.08 -4.19 17.17
C ASN A 3 4.50 -3.60 17.10
N GLU A 4 4.83 -2.74 18.07
CA GLU A 4 6.15 -2.08 18.17
C GLU A 4 7.31 -3.06 18.37
N ASP A 5 7.12 -4.14 19.12
CA ASP A 5 8.16 -5.16 19.32
C ASP A 5 8.46 -5.90 18.01
N GLY A 6 7.43 -6.22 17.24
CA GLY A 6 7.56 -6.77 15.89
C GLY A 6 8.31 -5.82 14.96
N LEU A 7 7.95 -4.54 14.96
CA LEU A 7 8.66 -3.52 14.17
C LEU A 7 10.14 -3.40 14.57
N ASN A 8 10.48 -3.48 15.86
CA ASN A 8 11.87 -3.42 16.33
C ASN A 8 12.69 -4.64 15.87
N VAL A 9 12.09 -5.82 15.84
CA VAL A 9 12.72 -7.04 15.32
C VAL A 9 12.95 -6.91 13.81
N LEU A 10 11.96 -6.43 13.05
CA LEU A 10 12.10 -6.17 11.61
C LEU A 10 13.15 -5.10 11.33
N ALA A 11 13.18 -4.00 12.08
CA ALA A 11 14.19 -2.96 11.95
C ALA A 11 15.60 -3.52 12.15
N SER A 12 15.78 -4.37 13.15
CA SER A 12 17.06 -5.04 13.43
C SER A 12 17.47 -5.97 12.30
N LEU A 13 16.53 -6.73 11.73
CA LEU A 13 16.76 -7.57 10.56
C LEU A 13 17.20 -6.72 9.35
N LEU A 14 16.42 -5.70 9.00
CA LEU A 14 16.68 -4.84 7.84
C LEU A 14 18.04 -4.14 7.95
N GLN A 15 18.41 -3.64 9.13
CA GLN A 15 19.72 -3.02 9.37
C GLN A 15 20.90 -3.98 9.20
N GLN A 16 20.72 -5.27 9.53
CA GLN A 16 21.77 -6.28 9.41
C GLN A 16 21.97 -6.78 7.97
N HIS A 17 20.94 -6.70 7.14
CA HIS A 17 20.94 -7.32 5.80
C HIS A 17 21.02 -6.32 4.65
N CYS A 18 20.52 -5.10 4.81
CA CYS A 18 20.60 -4.09 3.76
C CYS A 18 21.91 -3.30 3.87
N GLU A 19 23.00 -3.82 3.28
CA GLU A 19 24.27 -3.06 3.11
C GLU A 19 24.06 -1.70 2.37
N SER A 20 22.90 -1.49 1.73
CA SER A 20 22.55 -0.26 1.03
C SER A 20 21.38 0.55 1.61
N ASN A 21 20.93 0.34 2.86
CA ASN A 21 19.86 1.13 3.51
C ASN A 21 18.51 1.23 2.72
N LYS A 22 18.23 0.33 1.78
CA LYS A 22 17.12 0.53 0.82
C LYS A 22 15.74 0.24 1.40
N LEU A 23 15.63 -0.65 2.38
CA LEU A 23 14.36 -1.05 2.97
C LEU A 23 14.32 -0.64 4.44
N THR A 24 13.43 0.28 4.79
CA THR A 24 13.09 0.65 6.17
C THR A 24 11.85 -0.09 6.63
N THR A 25 11.56 -0.08 7.93
CA THR A 25 10.30 -0.63 8.46
C THR A 25 9.08 0.08 7.87
N ASP A 26 9.16 1.40 7.67
CA ASP A 26 8.09 2.18 7.02
C ASP A 26 7.86 1.71 5.59
N HIS A 27 8.94 1.42 4.86
CA HIS A 27 8.86 0.88 3.51
C HIS A 27 8.19 -0.50 3.49
N VAL A 28 8.56 -1.39 4.42
CA VAL A 28 7.92 -2.72 4.53
C VAL A 28 6.44 -2.59 4.91
N LEU A 29 6.08 -1.67 5.81
CA LEU A 29 4.68 -1.38 6.17
C LEU A 29 3.87 -0.87 4.97
N GLY A 30 4.47 0.02 4.17
CA GLY A 30 3.88 0.50 2.93
C GLY A 30 3.67 -0.63 1.93
N PHE A 31 4.68 -1.50 1.77
CA PHE A 31 4.60 -2.66 0.90
C PHE A 31 3.48 -3.62 1.34
N MET A 32 3.40 -3.99 2.62
CA MET A 32 2.31 -4.82 3.14
C MET A 32 0.94 -4.19 2.90
N SER A 33 0.82 -2.87 3.13
CA SER A 33 -0.43 -2.14 2.94
C SER A 33 -0.88 -2.14 1.47
N GLY A 34 0.04 -1.91 0.53
CA GLY A 34 -0.27 -1.92 -0.90
C GLY A 34 -0.51 -3.33 -1.46
N LEU A 35 0.10 -4.33 -0.85
CA LEU A 35 -0.05 -5.73 -1.25
C LEU A 35 -1.44 -6.26 -0.88
N LEU A 36 -1.89 -5.96 0.33
CA LEU A 36 -3.22 -6.33 0.83
C LEU A 36 -4.35 -5.45 0.25
N ALA A 37 -4.03 -4.25 -0.24
CA ALA A 37 -4.94 -3.46 -1.05
C ALA A 37 -4.96 -3.98 -2.49
N CYS A 38 -5.37 -5.24 -2.66
CA CYS A 38 -5.50 -5.93 -3.94
C CYS A 38 -6.57 -7.01 -3.81
N SER A 39 -7.30 -7.31 -4.89
CA SER A 39 -8.35 -8.34 -4.89
C SER A 39 -7.81 -9.77 -5.03
N GLU A 40 -6.48 -9.94 -5.07
CA GLU A 40 -5.80 -11.23 -5.02
C GLU A 40 -5.05 -11.38 -3.71
N PHE A 41 -5.12 -12.59 -3.15
CA PHE A 41 -4.40 -12.93 -1.94
C PHE A 41 -2.91 -13.12 -2.21
N TYR A 42 -2.10 -12.24 -1.63
CA TYR A 42 -0.65 -12.41 -1.53
C TYR A 42 -0.28 -12.74 -0.08
N GLY A 43 0.60 -13.72 0.08
CA GLY A 43 0.91 -14.29 1.38
C GLY A 43 2.24 -13.82 1.96
N GLU A 44 2.63 -14.53 3.02
CA GLU A 44 3.91 -14.40 3.71
C GLU A 44 5.12 -14.50 2.75
N SER A 45 5.03 -15.36 1.74
CA SER A 45 6.09 -15.65 0.77
C SER A 45 6.48 -14.46 -0.08
N GLU A 46 5.52 -13.64 -0.50
CA GLU A 46 5.78 -12.47 -1.34
C GLU A 46 6.49 -11.39 -0.55
N ILE A 47 6.08 -11.19 0.70
CA ILE A 47 6.70 -10.24 1.63
C ILE A 47 8.12 -10.71 1.97
N ALA A 48 8.30 -12.00 2.29
CA ALA A 48 9.60 -12.58 2.57
C ALA A 48 10.54 -12.45 1.36
N SER A 49 10.05 -12.75 0.16
CA SER A 49 10.80 -12.60 -1.10
C SER A 49 11.19 -11.14 -1.34
N TYR A 50 10.27 -10.20 -1.08
CA TYR A 50 10.52 -8.78 -1.25
C TYR A 50 11.61 -8.26 -0.30
N ILE A 51 11.56 -8.66 0.97
CA ILE A 51 12.55 -8.28 1.98
C ILE A 51 13.91 -8.93 1.68
N ALA A 52 13.92 -10.21 1.33
CA ALA A 52 15.14 -10.97 1.10
C ALA A 52 15.85 -10.60 -0.21
N GLY A 53 15.10 -10.17 -1.23
CA GLY A 53 15.63 -9.92 -2.56
C GLY A 53 16.26 -11.20 -3.14
N SER A 54 17.59 -11.21 -3.28
CA SER A 54 18.35 -12.37 -3.76
C SER A 54 19.04 -13.17 -2.65
N ASP A 55 18.84 -12.82 -1.37
CA ASP A 55 19.51 -13.47 -0.25
C ASP A 55 18.67 -14.64 0.31
N GLU A 56 19.04 -15.85 -0.10
CA GLU A 56 18.37 -17.11 0.29
C GLU A 56 18.39 -17.33 1.81
N ALA A 57 19.45 -16.88 2.51
CA ALA A 57 19.51 -17.04 3.97
C ALA A 57 18.47 -16.18 4.70
N ILE A 58 18.14 -15.01 4.14
CA ILE A 58 17.12 -14.11 4.70
C ILE A 58 15.73 -14.61 4.37
N PHE A 59 15.54 -15.09 3.14
CA PHE A 59 14.31 -15.75 2.75
C PHE A 59 14.02 -16.95 3.66
N ASP A 60 15.00 -17.85 3.85
CA ASP A 60 14.87 -19.01 4.72
C ASP A 60 14.57 -18.61 6.16
N LYS A 61 15.21 -17.54 6.65
CA LYS A 61 14.96 -17.04 8.01
C LYS A 61 13.54 -16.50 8.16
N LEU A 62 12.99 -15.85 7.14
CA LEU A 62 11.64 -15.31 7.13
C LEU A 62 10.57 -16.37 6.89
N MET A 63 10.92 -17.50 6.26
CA MET A 63 9.97 -18.59 5.94
C MET A 63 9.99 -19.77 6.92
N ASN A 64 10.96 -19.82 7.84
CA ASN A 64 11.07 -20.86 8.86
C ASN A 64 10.88 -20.27 10.28
N ASP A 65 10.72 -21.15 11.27
CA ASP A 65 10.52 -20.78 12.67
C ASP A 65 11.64 -19.85 13.17
N SER A 66 11.32 -18.56 13.27
CA SER A 66 12.22 -17.51 13.71
C SER A 66 11.43 -16.36 14.32
N LYS A 67 12.07 -15.60 15.20
CA LYS A 67 11.46 -14.39 15.77
C LYS A 67 11.18 -13.33 14.69
N GLU A 68 11.94 -13.34 13.59
CA GLU A 68 11.78 -12.39 12.49
C GLU A 68 10.56 -12.72 11.63
N ARG A 69 10.30 -14.02 11.40
CA ARG A 69 9.06 -14.50 10.81
C ARG A 69 7.86 -14.13 11.67
N ASP A 70 7.92 -14.42 12.97
CA ASP A 70 6.83 -14.10 13.92
C ASP A 70 6.55 -12.59 13.95
N ALA A 71 7.60 -11.77 13.93
CA ALA A 71 7.49 -10.33 13.86
C ALA A 71 6.85 -9.85 12.56
N MET A 72 7.28 -10.40 11.42
CA MET A 72 6.71 -10.10 10.11
C MET A 72 5.21 -10.43 10.06
N ASN A 73 4.84 -11.62 10.51
CA ASN A 73 3.46 -12.08 10.55
C ASN A 73 2.61 -11.24 11.51
N SER A 74 3.12 -10.92 12.70
CA SER A 74 2.39 -10.05 13.63
C SER A 74 2.15 -8.66 13.06
N VAL A 75 3.11 -8.09 12.32
CA VAL A 75 2.94 -6.79 11.68
C VAL A 75 1.95 -6.88 10.52
N LEU A 76 2.05 -7.93 9.70
CA LEU A 76 1.11 -8.20 8.62
C LEU A 76 -0.32 -8.32 9.15
N ASP A 77 -0.53 -9.13 10.20
CA ASP A 77 -1.84 -9.30 10.85
C ASP A 77 -2.41 -7.95 11.31
N ASN A 78 -1.58 -7.07 11.91
CA ASN A 78 -2.06 -5.75 12.32
C ASN A 78 -2.44 -4.84 11.14
N VAL A 79 -1.75 -4.94 10.01
CA VAL A 79 -2.11 -4.19 8.79
C VAL A 79 -3.42 -4.74 8.22
N THR A 80 -3.56 -6.07 8.13
CA THR A 80 -4.79 -6.74 7.69
C THR A 80 -5.98 -6.35 8.56
N GLU A 81 -5.86 -6.47 9.88
CA GLU A 81 -6.90 -6.06 10.83
C GLU A 81 -7.30 -4.60 10.66
N ALA A 82 -6.32 -3.71 10.47
CA ALA A 82 -6.58 -2.30 10.27
C ALA A 82 -7.30 -2.02 8.95
N GLN A 83 -6.97 -2.72 7.87
CA GLN A 83 -7.67 -2.59 6.58
C GLN A 83 -9.10 -3.13 6.64
N VAL A 84 -9.30 -4.31 7.25
CA VAL A 84 -10.64 -4.88 7.47
C VAL A 84 -11.50 -3.95 8.33
N ALA A 85 -10.90 -3.32 9.35
CA ALA A 85 -11.56 -2.33 10.19
C ALA A 85 -11.68 -0.94 9.53
N GLN A 86 -11.24 -0.78 8.28
CA GLN A 86 -11.23 0.50 7.55
C GLN A 86 -10.55 1.63 8.34
N THR A 87 -9.48 1.28 9.04
CA THR A 87 -8.68 2.22 9.82
C THR A 87 -7.83 3.07 8.88
N HIS A 88 -7.78 4.37 9.17
CA HIS A 88 -6.89 5.34 8.54
C HIS A 88 -5.43 5.12 9.01
N ILE A 89 -4.79 4.06 8.47
CA ILE A 89 -3.43 3.65 8.88
C ILE A 89 -2.43 4.79 8.62
N LEU A 90 -2.55 5.48 7.49
CA LEU A 90 -1.61 6.55 7.13
C LEU A 90 -1.69 7.68 8.15
N ASN A 91 -2.89 8.15 8.49
CA ASN A 91 -3.08 9.16 9.53
C ASN A 91 -2.68 8.66 10.92
N THR A 92 -2.89 7.37 11.23
CA THR A 92 -2.50 6.81 12.53
C THR A 92 -0.99 6.81 12.74
N LEU A 93 -0.21 6.52 11.70
CA LEU A 93 1.24 6.36 11.79
C LEU A 93 2.03 7.60 11.38
N TYR A 94 1.48 8.41 10.47
CA TYR A 94 2.22 9.48 9.78
C TYR A 94 1.45 10.81 9.76
N ALA A 95 0.51 11.03 10.67
CA ALA A 95 -0.23 12.30 10.78
C ALA A 95 0.73 13.51 10.73
N PRO A 96 0.56 14.41 9.75
CA PRO A 96 1.39 15.60 9.66
C PRO A 96 1.02 16.62 10.74
N ALA A 97 1.96 17.50 11.08
CA ALA A 97 1.63 18.72 11.80
C ALA A 97 0.66 19.58 10.95
N GLN A 98 -0.17 20.39 11.61
CA GLN A 98 -1.23 21.17 10.96
C GLN A 98 -0.71 22.12 9.86
N ASP A 99 0.52 22.60 10.01
CA ASP A 99 1.22 23.52 9.12
C ASP A 99 2.39 22.86 8.36
N ALA A 100 2.46 21.52 8.35
CA ALA A 100 3.47 20.80 7.59
C ALA A 100 3.35 21.14 6.09
N GLN A 101 4.50 21.31 5.45
CA GLN A 101 4.58 21.64 4.02
C GLN A 101 5.29 20.57 3.19
N ALA A 102 5.61 19.44 3.81
CA ALA A 102 6.30 18.33 3.17
C ALA A 102 6.03 17.02 3.93
N PRO A 103 6.04 15.87 3.22
CA PRO A 103 6.02 14.55 3.84
C PRO A 103 7.31 14.29 4.63
N SER A 104 7.18 13.66 5.79
CA SER A 104 8.32 13.17 6.56
C SER A 104 9.04 12.05 5.79
N LEU A 105 10.33 11.83 6.04
CA LEU A 105 11.07 10.75 5.39
C LEU A 105 10.42 9.37 5.61
N ALA A 106 9.84 9.16 6.80
CA ALA A 106 9.10 7.94 7.12
C ALA A 106 7.88 7.75 6.20
N LEU A 107 7.09 8.81 5.99
CA LEU A 107 5.97 8.80 5.04
C LEU A 107 6.45 8.58 3.59
N GLN A 108 7.55 9.20 3.18
CA GLN A 108 8.10 9.00 1.84
C GLN A 108 8.48 7.53 1.61
N ASN A 109 9.15 6.91 2.60
CA ASN A 109 9.50 5.49 2.57
C ASN A 109 8.26 4.59 2.55
N TRP A 110 7.22 4.94 3.31
CA TRP A 110 5.95 4.21 3.26
C TRP A 110 5.32 4.28 1.87
N CYS A 111 5.29 5.46 1.25
CA CYS A 111 4.79 5.63 -0.12
C CYS A 111 5.61 4.84 -1.15
N THR A 112 6.94 4.80 -1.04
CA THR A 112 7.77 3.97 -1.94
C THR A 112 7.49 2.48 -1.77
N GLY A 113 7.24 2.03 -0.54
CA GLY A 113 6.83 0.66 -0.25
C GLY A 113 5.51 0.30 -0.90
N TYR A 114 4.49 1.14 -0.71
CA TYR A 114 3.16 0.94 -1.29
C TYR A 114 3.22 0.85 -2.82
N LEU A 115 3.96 1.77 -3.46
CA LEU A 115 4.14 1.77 -4.91
C LEU A 115 4.87 0.51 -5.41
N ALA A 116 5.83 -0.01 -4.63
CA ALA A 116 6.51 -1.25 -5.00
C ALA A 116 5.56 -2.46 -4.95
N ALA A 117 4.62 -2.50 -4.01
CA ALA A 117 3.57 -3.51 -3.99
C ALA A 117 2.59 -3.33 -5.16
N TYR A 118 2.21 -2.08 -5.48
CA TYR A 118 1.40 -1.78 -6.65
C TYR A 118 2.05 -2.31 -7.95
N MET A 119 3.36 -2.13 -8.11
CA MET A 119 4.09 -2.65 -9.27
C MET A 119 4.04 -4.18 -9.37
N LEU A 120 3.96 -4.89 -8.22
CA LEU A 120 3.85 -6.34 -8.19
C LEU A 120 2.45 -6.81 -8.60
N ASN A 121 1.41 -6.09 -8.19
CA ASN A 121 0.01 -6.45 -8.42
C ASN A 121 -0.68 -5.64 -9.53
N GLN A 122 0.09 -4.94 -10.36
CA GLN A 122 -0.41 -4.06 -11.42
C GLN A 122 -1.36 -4.79 -12.38
N ASP A 123 -1.01 -6.01 -12.79
CA ASP A 123 -1.81 -6.81 -13.71
C ASP A 123 -3.18 -7.16 -13.11
N VAL A 124 -3.25 -7.40 -11.79
CA VAL A 124 -4.50 -7.65 -11.07
C VAL A 124 -5.36 -6.39 -11.07
N TRP A 125 -4.78 -5.25 -10.72
CA TRP A 125 -5.49 -3.96 -10.76
C TRP A 125 -5.98 -3.59 -12.16
N GLN A 126 -5.24 -3.98 -13.20
CA GLN A 126 -5.70 -3.80 -14.58
C GLN A 126 -6.91 -4.68 -14.90
N GLN A 127 -6.91 -5.94 -14.45
CA GLN A 127 -8.05 -6.84 -14.59
C GLN A 127 -9.26 -6.32 -13.80
N ASP A 128 -9.05 -5.82 -12.59
CA ASP A 128 -10.08 -5.24 -11.72
C ASP A 128 -10.72 -4.01 -12.34
N SER A 129 -9.89 -3.11 -12.86
CA SER A 129 -10.37 -1.92 -13.57
C SER A 129 -11.21 -2.32 -14.79
N ASN A 130 -10.75 -3.30 -15.56
CA ASN A 130 -11.51 -3.81 -16.69
C ASN A 130 -12.82 -4.46 -16.25
N PHE A 131 -12.82 -5.20 -15.14
CA PHE A 131 -14.02 -5.79 -14.56
C PHE A 131 -15.00 -4.67 -14.17
N LEU A 132 -14.61 -3.71 -13.34
CA LEU A 132 -15.44 -2.58 -12.90
C LEU A 132 -16.06 -1.80 -14.07
N LEU A 133 -15.30 -1.59 -15.16
CA LEU A 133 -15.80 -0.88 -16.34
C LEU A 133 -16.78 -1.69 -17.20
N ASN A 134 -16.84 -3.02 -17.00
CA ASN A 134 -17.64 -3.95 -17.79
C ASN A 134 -18.71 -4.71 -16.98
N VAL A 135 -18.70 -4.61 -15.65
CA VAL A 135 -19.75 -5.15 -14.76
C VAL A 135 -21.06 -4.49 -15.14
N ASP A 136 -21.94 -5.35 -15.65
CA ASP A 136 -23.30 -5.08 -16.12
C ASP A 136 -23.44 -4.28 -17.43
N LYS A 137 -23.42 -5.00 -18.56
CA LYS A 137 -23.83 -4.49 -19.88
C LYS A 137 -25.33 -4.13 -19.95
N GLN A 138 -26.12 -4.33 -18.89
CA GLN A 138 -27.56 -4.07 -18.88
C GLN A 138 -27.97 -2.82 -18.07
N GLN A 139 -27.06 -2.17 -17.35
CA GLN A 139 -27.37 -0.93 -16.60
C GLN A 139 -26.38 0.19 -16.97
N ALA A 140 -26.87 1.41 -17.16
CA ALA A 140 -26.04 2.55 -17.59
C ALA A 140 -25.24 3.21 -16.45
N LYS A 141 -25.67 3.04 -15.19
CA LYS A 141 -25.06 3.63 -13.98
C LYS A 141 -23.74 2.97 -13.50
N PRO A 142 -23.57 1.63 -13.53
CA PRO A 142 -22.35 0.96 -13.05
C PRO A 142 -21.06 1.46 -13.72
N LYS A 143 -21.13 1.92 -14.97
CA LYS A 143 -19.99 2.43 -15.71
C LYS A 143 -19.46 3.77 -15.20
N GLU A 144 -20.33 4.65 -14.71
CA GLU A 144 -19.92 5.95 -14.17
C GLU A 144 -19.20 5.76 -12.83
N ASP A 145 -19.74 4.91 -11.96
CA ASP A 145 -19.15 4.62 -10.64
C ASP A 145 -17.81 3.87 -10.78
N GLY A 146 -17.72 2.90 -11.71
CA GLY A 146 -16.47 2.20 -12.00
C GLY A 146 -15.38 3.12 -12.55
N GLN A 147 -15.73 4.05 -13.45
CA GLN A 147 -14.78 5.04 -13.96
C GLN A 147 -14.30 5.99 -12.85
N LEU A 148 -15.21 6.47 -12.00
CA LEU A 148 -14.85 7.33 -10.87
C LEU A 148 -13.87 6.64 -9.91
N PHE A 149 -14.05 5.35 -9.65
CA PHE A 149 -13.09 4.58 -8.84
C PHE A 149 -11.71 4.50 -9.52
N VAL A 150 -11.66 4.15 -10.81
CA VAL A 150 -10.40 4.06 -11.57
C VAL A 150 -9.66 5.40 -11.58
N ASP A 151 -10.39 6.50 -11.78
CA ASP A 151 -9.83 7.84 -11.75
C ASP A 151 -9.26 8.19 -10.37
N ASN A 152 -10.00 7.85 -9.29
CA ASN A 152 -9.55 8.07 -7.92
C ASN A 152 -8.32 7.21 -7.57
N PHE A 153 -8.30 5.95 -8.00
CA PHE A 153 -7.16 5.06 -7.81
C PHE A 153 -5.90 5.60 -8.50
N GLN A 154 -6.02 6.02 -9.76
CA GLN A 154 -4.92 6.62 -10.51
C GLN A 154 -4.43 7.93 -9.88
N ALA A 155 -5.34 8.79 -9.41
CA ALA A 155 -4.99 10.02 -8.70
C ALA A 155 -4.24 9.71 -7.39
N SER A 156 -4.64 8.67 -6.67
CA SER A 156 -3.99 8.21 -5.43
C SER A 156 -2.58 7.68 -5.69
N LEU A 157 -2.38 6.92 -6.76
CA LEU A 157 -1.04 6.47 -7.19
C LEU A 157 -0.12 7.65 -7.54
N ASN A 158 -0.65 8.67 -8.21
CA ASN A 158 0.11 9.88 -8.53
C ASN A 158 0.48 10.67 -7.25
N LEU A 159 -0.42 10.73 -6.27
CA LEU A 159 -0.16 11.32 -4.96
C LEU A 159 0.91 10.55 -4.18
N LEU A 160 0.82 9.22 -4.15
CA LEU A 160 1.86 8.36 -3.56
C LEU A 160 3.21 8.61 -4.22
N ALA A 161 3.27 8.69 -5.55
CA ALA A 161 4.51 8.96 -6.29
C ALA A 161 5.06 10.37 -5.99
N THR A 162 4.17 11.35 -5.88
CA THR A 162 4.51 12.73 -5.51
C THR A 162 5.14 12.77 -4.11
N PHE A 163 4.55 12.08 -3.13
CA PHE A 163 5.10 12.03 -1.78
C PHE A 163 6.40 11.23 -1.71
N ALA A 164 6.47 10.07 -2.37
CA ALA A 164 7.66 9.23 -2.43
C ALA A 164 8.88 9.95 -3.02
N MET A 165 8.67 10.90 -3.93
CA MET A 165 9.72 11.65 -4.61
C MET A 165 9.55 13.17 -4.40
N TRP A 166 9.27 13.59 -3.17
CA TRP A 166 8.85 14.96 -2.87
C TRP A 166 9.79 16.05 -3.41
N ASP A 167 11.11 15.92 -3.18
CA ASP A 167 12.08 16.91 -3.65
C ASP A 167 12.05 17.06 -5.17
N LYS A 168 12.01 15.94 -5.89
CA LYS A 168 11.90 15.94 -7.35
C LYS A 168 10.55 16.49 -7.82
N ALA A 169 9.47 16.14 -7.12
CA ALA A 169 8.14 16.66 -7.43
C ALA A 169 8.10 18.19 -7.31
N LEU A 170 8.75 18.76 -6.29
CA LEU A 170 8.88 20.21 -6.15
C LEU A 170 9.72 20.85 -7.27
N GLU A 171 10.79 20.20 -7.72
CA GLU A 171 11.62 20.68 -8.82
C GLU A 171 10.86 20.73 -10.16
N GLU A 172 9.97 19.76 -10.39
CA GLU A 172 9.27 19.58 -11.66
C GLU A 172 7.88 20.26 -11.70
N HIS A 173 7.29 20.59 -10.55
CA HIS A 173 5.95 21.19 -10.48
C HIS A 173 5.94 22.66 -10.94
N ALA A 174 4.91 23.06 -11.69
CA ALA A 174 4.78 24.44 -12.18
C ALA A 174 4.59 25.46 -11.05
N GLU A 175 3.99 25.02 -9.93
CA GLU A 175 3.74 25.85 -8.73
C GLU A 175 4.21 25.12 -7.46
N PRO A 176 5.53 25.05 -7.16
CA PRO A 176 6.05 24.25 -6.05
C PRO A 176 5.58 24.76 -4.67
N ALA A 177 5.39 26.07 -4.53
CA ALA A 177 4.87 26.70 -3.31
C ALA A 177 3.41 26.32 -3.05
N ALA A 178 2.59 26.20 -4.09
CA ALA A 178 1.20 25.76 -3.96
C ALA A 178 1.12 24.28 -3.58
N LEU A 179 1.96 23.43 -4.18
CA LEU A 179 2.10 22.01 -3.81
C LEU A 179 2.49 21.85 -2.33
N SER A 180 3.49 22.60 -1.89
CA SER A 180 3.94 22.59 -0.48
C SER A 180 2.87 23.08 0.49
N ALA A 181 2.21 24.20 0.17
CA ALA A 181 1.14 24.75 1.01
C ALA A 181 -0.10 23.84 1.07
N GLY A 182 -0.33 23.03 0.04
CA GLY A 182 -1.43 22.08 -0.05
C GLY A 182 -1.16 20.72 0.59
N PHE A 183 0.05 20.44 1.08
CA PHE A 183 0.47 19.10 1.52
C PHE A 183 -0.50 18.43 2.50
N THR A 184 -0.94 19.12 3.56
CA THR A 184 -1.83 18.51 4.57
C THR A 184 -3.20 18.14 4.00
N THR A 185 -3.73 18.93 3.06
CA THR A 185 -4.97 18.61 2.33
C THR A 185 -4.79 17.39 1.43
N LEU A 186 -3.66 17.33 0.71
CA LEU A 186 -3.33 16.19 -0.16
C LEU A 186 -3.13 14.91 0.66
N PHE A 187 -2.52 15.02 1.84
CA PHE A 187 -2.35 13.90 2.78
C PHE A 187 -3.69 13.36 3.25
N ALA A 188 -4.61 14.23 3.70
CA ALA A 188 -5.93 13.81 4.14
C ALA A 188 -6.72 13.14 3.00
N GLY A 189 -6.65 13.69 1.78
CA GLY A 189 -7.29 13.08 0.61
C GLY A 189 -6.70 11.71 0.27
N LEU A 190 -5.38 11.55 0.36
CA LEU A 190 -4.72 10.27 0.13
C LEU A 190 -5.14 9.22 1.17
N ASP A 191 -5.14 9.57 2.45
CA ASP A 191 -5.52 8.66 3.55
C ASP A 191 -6.96 8.13 3.39
N GLU A 192 -7.91 9.02 3.05
CA GLU A 192 -9.29 8.63 2.71
C GLU A 192 -9.35 7.69 1.50
N SER A 193 -8.64 8.04 0.42
CA SER A 193 -8.64 7.22 -0.80
C SER A 193 -8.05 5.83 -0.56
N LEU A 194 -7.00 5.70 0.25
CA LEU A 194 -6.38 4.40 0.55
C LEU A 194 -7.34 3.46 1.29
N VAL A 195 -8.16 3.99 2.22
CA VAL A 195 -9.21 3.21 2.88
C VAL A 195 -10.26 2.75 1.86
N SER A 196 -10.69 3.65 0.96
CA SER A 196 -11.64 3.30 -0.10
C SER A 196 -11.09 2.24 -1.07
N ILE A 197 -9.82 2.32 -1.43
CA ILE A 197 -9.14 1.36 -2.32
C ILE A 197 -9.07 -0.02 -1.67
N ALA A 198 -8.64 -0.11 -0.41
CA ALA A 198 -8.59 -1.39 0.31
C ALA A 198 -9.99 -2.01 0.47
N SER A 199 -11.01 -1.19 0.76
CA SER A 199 -12.39 -1.68 0.80
C SER A 199 -12.88 -2.19 -0.55
N MET A 200 -12.52 -1.52 -1.66
CA MET A 200 -12.89 -1.97 -3.01
C MET A 200 -12.21 -3.27 -3.38
N ALA A 201 -10.93 -3.44 -3.03
CA ALA A 201 -10.19 -4.67 -3.26
C ALA A 201 -10.89 -5.89 -2.62
N LEU A 202 -11.33 -5.78 -1.36
CA LEU A 202 -12.08 -6.83 -0.66
C LEU A 202 -13.43 -7.12 -1.34
N MET A 203 -14.17 -6.08 -1.72
CA MET A 203 -15.45 -6.28 -2.42
C MET A 203 -15.28 -6.94 -3.79
N LEU A 204 -14.20 -6.62 -4.50
CA LEU A 204 -13.87 -7.23 -5.79
C LEU A 204 -13.47 -8.70 -5.65
N GLU A 205 -12.74 -9.05 -4.59
CA GLU A 205 -12.43 -10.44 -4.26
C GLU A 205 -13.72 -11.25 -4.06
N ASP A 206 -14.63 -10.76 -3.20
CA ASP A 206 -15.91 -11.40 -2.92
C ASP A 206 -16.76 -11.58 -4.19
N GLU A 207 -16.88 -10.55 -5.02
CA GLU A 207 -17.68 -10.60 -6.25
C GLU A 207 -17.10 -11.59 -7.27
N LYS A 208 -15.77 -11.62 -7.43
CA LYS A 208 -15.10 -12.60 -8.31
C LYS A 208 -15.30 -14.03 -7.83
N LEU A 209 -15.23 -14.27 -6.52
CA LEU A 209 -15.47 -15.59 -5.93
C LEU A 209 -16.91 -16.05 -6.17
N ALA A 210 -17.90 -15.16 -5.97
CA ALA A 210 -19.30 -15.46 -6.24
C ALA A 210 -19.53 -15.85 -7.71
N LEU A 211 -18.94 -15.12 -8.67
CA LEU A 211 -19.05 -15.44 -10.10
C LEU A 211 -18.45 -16.81 -10.45
N LEU A 212 -17.33 -17.19 -9.82
CA LEU A 212 -16.71 -18.51 -10.01
C LEU A 212 -17.58 -19.65 -9.46
N GLU A 213 -18.30 -19.42 -8.36
CA GLU A 213 -19.25 -20.39 -7.79
C GLU A 213 -20.51 -20.56 -8.64
N GLU A 214 -20.97 -19.51 -9.33
CA GLU A 214 -22.13 -19.58 -10.23
C GLU A 214 -21.81 -20.29 -11.58
N GLU A 215 -20.54 -20.29 -12.00
CA GLU A 215 -20.08 -20.93 -13.24
C GLU A 215 -19.68 -22.42 -13.08
N GLY A 216 -19.61 -22.94 -11.85
CA GLY A 216 -19.21 -24.31 -11.50
C GLY A 216 -20.37 -25.30 -11.30
#